data_AF-B2IUW3-F1
#
_entry.id   AF-B2IUW3-F1
#
_cell.length_a   1.000
_cell.length_b   1.000
_cell.length_c   1.000
_cell.angle_alpha   90.00
_cell.angle_beta   90.00
_cell.angle_gamma   90.00
#
_symmetry.space_group_name_H-M   'P 1'
#
loop_
_entity.id
_entity.type
_entity.pdbx_description
1 polymer ?
#
loop_
_entity_poly.entity_id
_entity_poly.type
_entity_poly.pdbx_seq_one_letter_code
_entity_poly.pdbx_strand_id
1 'polypeptide(L)'
;MSEEIAKRLPSEIEKQLPPWFASRLLDEESYYGLLTTSGTIIGISEIRKFSQMADGSIWMDVLLIGEKLPDNLCSEIPYLVTKSGYTSATINVSQIIAAFDLGHHQEN
;
A
#
# COMPACT_ATOMS: atom_id res chain seq x y z
N MET A 1 4.00 -26.47 -5.36
CA MET A 1 3.71 -25.10 -5.85
C MET A 1 2.51 -25.22 -6.76
N SER A 2 1.32 -25.20 -6.17
CA SER A 2 0.04 -25.55 -6.81
C SER A 2 -0.34 -24.53 -7.87
N GLU A 3 -1.13 -24.97 -8.86
CA GLU A 3 -1.71 -24.24 -10.01
C GLU A 3 -2.58 -23.00 -9.64
N GLU A 4 -2.48 -22.49 -8.42
CA GLU A 4 -3.37 -21.49 -7.83
C GLU A 4 -2.90 -20.04 -8.03
N ILE A 5 -1.83 -19.83 -8.79
CA ILE A 5 -1.47 -18.53 -9.39
C ILE A 5 -2.08 -18.45 -10.81
N ALA A 6 -3.26 -19.04 -11.00
CA ALA A 6 -4.03 -18.90 -12.21
C ALA A 6 -4.51 -17.45 -12.34
N LYS A 7 -3.70 -16.64 -13.03
CA LYS A 7 -4.02 -15.39 -13.73
C LYS A 7 -5.36 -14.77 -13.30
N ARG A 8 -5.40 -14.18 -12.12
CA ARG A 8 -6.59 -13.50 -11.60
C ARG A 8 -6.88 -12.33 -12.54
N LEU A 9 -8.04 -12.35 -13.21
CA LEU A 9 -8.48 -11.20 -13.99
C LEU A 9 -8.70 -10.02 -13.04
N PRO A 10 -8.25 -8.80 -13.38
CA PRO A 10 -8.42 -7.67 -12.48
C PRO A 10 -9.90 -7.43 -12.20
N SER A 11 -10.23 -7.24 -10.92
CA SER A 11 -11.59 -6.85 -10.54
C SER A 11 -11.99 -5.52 -11.19
N GLU A 12 -13.30 -5.23 -11.29
CA GLU A 12 -13.78 -3.92 -11.77
C GLU A 12 -13.24 -2.75 -10.93
N ILE A 13 -12.88 -3.01 -9.67
CA ILE A 13 -12.23 -2.04 -8.80
C ILE A 13 -10.77 -1.84 -9.23
N GLU A 14 -10.02 -2.90 -9.51
CA GLU A 14 -8.62 -2.81 -9.98
C GLU A 14 -8.49 -2.05 -11.31
N LYS A 15 -9.49 -2.13 -12.19
CA LYS A 15 -9.52 -1.34 -13.44
C LYS A 15 -9.67 0.17 -13.22
N GLN A 16 -10.22 0.57 -12.07
CA GLN A 16 -10.37 1.98 -11.68
C GLN A 16 -9.14 2.51 -10.93
N LEU A 17 -8.23 1.62 -10.54
CA LEU A 17 -6.98 2.02 -9.91
C LEU A 17 -5.98 2.50 -10.97
N PRO A 18 -5.05 3.38 -10.59
CA PRO A 18 -3.88 3.64 -11.41
C PRO A 18 -3.20 2.30 -11.77
N PRO A 19 -2.79 2.08 -13.04
CA PRO A 19 -2.22 0.80 -13.48
C PRO A 19 -1.04 0.31 -12.63
N TRP A 20 -0.28 1.25 -12.06
CA TRP A 20 0.86 0.95 -11.19
C TRP A 20 0.45 0.37 -9.82
N PHE A 21 -0.74 0.68 -9.30
CA PHE A 21 -1.27 0.09 -8.05
C PHE A 21 -1.64 -1.38 -8.25
N ALA A 22 -2.31 -1.68 -9.37
CA ALA A 22 -2.79 -3.03 -9.67
C ALA A 22 -1.64 -4.03 -9.88
N SER A 23 -0.51 -3.60 -10.46
CA SER A 23 0.67 -4.45 -10.60
C SER A 23 1.39 -4.75 -9.29
N ARG A 24 1.28 -3.86 -8.30
CA ARG A 24 2.00 -3.93 -7.02
C ARG A 24 1.25 -4.72 -5.94
N LEU A 25 -0.07 -4.92 -6.13
CA LEU A 25 -0.89 -5.88 -5.37
C LEU A 25 -0.36 -7.32 -5.43
N LEU A 26 0.45 -7.65 -6.44
CA LEU A 26 0.93 -9.00 -6.71
C LEU A 26 2.35 -9.24 -6.18
N ASP A 27 3.00 -8.20 -5.63
CA ASP A 27 4.41 -8.24 -5.25
C ASP A 27 4.54 -8.11 -3.71
N GLU A 28 4.73 -9.25 -3.04
CA GLU A 28 4.72 -9.41 -1.57
C GLU A 28 6.00 -8.89 -0.88
N GLU A 29 7.05 -8.52 -1.62
CA GLU A 29 8.39 -8.28 -1.04
C GLU A 29 8.82 -6.80 -0.98
N SER A 30 7.90 -5.86 -1.21
CA SER A 30 8.25 -4.43 -1.35
C SER A 30 7.52 -3.53 -0.35
N TYR A 31 8.25 -2.52 0.13
CA TYR A 31 7.71 -1.43 0.95
C TYR A 31 7.29 -0.25 0.06
N TYR A 32 6.15 0.35 0.37
CA TYR A 32 5.61 1.46 -0.39
C TYR A 32 5.27 2.66 0.49
N GLY A 33 5.54 3.85 -0.04
CA GLY A 33 5.15 5.12 0.57
C GLY A 33 3.96 5.68 -0.17
N LEU A 34 2.86 5.96 0.53
CA LEU A 34 1.68 6.63 0.00
C LEU A 34 1.74 8.12 0.38
N LEU A 35 1.92 9.02 -0.58
CA LEU A 35 1.84 10.46 -0.35
C LEU A 35 0.38 10.91 -0.34
N THR A 36 -0.07 11.46 0.79
CA THR A 36 -1.43 11.97 0.93
C THR A 36 -1.59 13.39 0.39
N THR A 37 -2.84 13.80 0.22
CA THR A 37 -3.22 15.20 -0.09
C THR A 37 -2.76 16.21 0.96
N SER A 38 -2.48 15.78 2.19
CA SER A 38 -1.93 16.62 3.26
C SER A 38 -0.40 16.74 3.23
N GLY A 39 0.28 16.03 2.30
CA GLY A 39 1.74 15.96 2.25
C GLY A 39 2.37 14.99 3.25
N THR A 40 1.56 14.14 3.90
CA THR A 40 2.02 13.10 4.82
C THR A 40 2.29 11.82 4.05
N ILE A 41 3.32 11.07 4.43
CA ILE A 41 3.56 9.73 3.86
C ILE A 41 3.02 8.66 4.80
N ILE A 42 2.29 7.69 4.26
CA ILE A 42 1.91 6.46 4.94
C ILE A 42 2.75 5.32 4.39
N GLY A 43 3.50 4.64 5.26
CA GLY A 43 4.23 3.44 4.92
C GLY A 43 3.38 2.21 4.91
N ILE A 44 3.41 1.44 3.83
CA ILE A 44 2.76 0.13 3.76
C ILE A 44 3.73 -0.95 3.30
N SER A 45 3.57 -2.17 3.80
CA SER A 45 4.31 -3.36 3.36
C SER A 45 3.47 -4.29 2.50
N GLU A 46 2.14 -4.15 2.53
CA GLU A 46 1.23 -5.05 1.82
C GLU A 46 -0.07 -4.32 1.51
N ILE A 47 -0.63 -4.57 0.33
CA ILE A 47 -2.02 -4.23 0.01
C ILE A 47 -2.82 -5.52 -0.01
N ARG A 48 -3.80 -5.63 0.89
CA ARG A 48 -4.58 -6.86 1.09
C ARG A 48 -5.83 -6.91 0.22
N LYS A 49 -6.53 -5.78 0.11
CA LYS A 49 -7.83 -5.73 -0.54
C LYS A 49 -8.19 -4.31 -0.95
N PHE A 50 -8.89 -4.21 -2.08
CA PHE A 50 -9.67 -3.01 -2.40
C PHE A 50 -11.16 -3.28 -2.23
N SER A 51 -11.86 -2.29 -1.67
CA SER A 51 -13.30 -2.33 -1.46
C SER A 51 -13.92 -1.03 -1.98
N GLN A 52 -15.00 -1.14 -2.77
CA GLN A 52 -15.81 0.02 -3.15
C GLN A 52 -16.98 0.13 -2.18
N MET A 53 -17.16 1.31 -1.58
CA MET A 53 -18.28 1.60 -0.69
C MET A 53 -19.52 2.02 -1.48
N ALA A 54 -20.67 2.06 -0.82
CA ALA A 54 -21.95 2.40 -1.44
C ALA A 54 -21.99 3.82 -2.05
N ASP A 55 -21.14 4.73 -1.56
CA ASP A 55 -20.96 6.09 -2.08
C ASP A 55 -20.00 6.16 -3.29
N GLY A 56 -19.50 5.01 -3.76
CA GLY A 56 -18.56 4.90 -4.87
C GLY A 56 -17.09 5.08 -4.48
N SER A 57 -16.80 5.45 -3.22
CA SER A 57 -15.41 5.62 -2.75
C SER A 57 -14.66 4.29 -2.72
N ILE A 58 -13.38 4.33 -3.09
CA ILE A 58 -12.50 3.15 -3.08
C ILE A 58 -11.62 3.23 -1.82
N TRP A 59 -11.64 2.13 -1.06
CA TRP A 59 -10.85 1.95 0.15
C TRP A 59 -9.91 0.77 -0.03
N MET A 60 -8.77 0.86 0.63
CA MET A 60 -7.67 -0.07 0.52
C MET A 60 -7.30 -0.57 1.91
N ASP A 61 -7.44 -1.88 2.14
CA ASP A 61 -6.94 -2.54 3.33
C ASP A 61 -5.46 -2.87 3.13
N VAL A 62 -4.62 -2.47 4.08
CA VAL A 62 -3.16 -2.56 3.99
C VAL A 62 -2.55 -3.07 5.29
N LEU A 63 -1.28 -3.50 5.20
CA LEU A 63 -0.38 -3.55 6.35
C LEU A 63 0.54 -2.34 6.33
N LEU A 64 0.60 -1.64 7.45
CA LEU A 64 1.53 -0.55 7.68
C LEU A 64 2.95 -1.08 7.96
N ILE A 65 3.94 -0.31 7.55
CA ILE A 65 5.32 -0.52 8.01
C ILE A 65 5.39 -0.24 9.53
N GLY A 66 6.12 -1.09 10.24
CA GLY A 66 6.35 -0.96 11.69
C GLY A 66 7.22 0.25 12.05
N GLU A 67 7.69 0.30 13.30
CA GLU A 67 8.41 1.46 13.85
C GLU A 67 9.72 1.80 13.13
N LYS A 68 10.32 0.84 12.40
CA LYS A 68 11.56 1.07 11.66
C LYS A 68 11.26 1.38 10.20
N LEU A 69 11.47 2.63 9.84
CA LEU A 69 11.51 3.07 8.46
C LEU A 69 12.78 2.54 7.77
N PRO A 70 12.76 2.37 6.43
CA PRO A 70 13.99 2.21 5.66
C PRO A 70 14.94 3.38 5.93
N ASP A 71 16.22 3.09 6.17
CA ASP A 71 17.23 4.07 6.61
C ASP A 71 17.47 5.21 5.58
N ASN A 72 16.96 5.05 4.36
CA ASN A 72 17.05 5.97 3.22
C ASN A 72 15.82 6.89 3.05
N LEU A 73 14.85 6.86 3.95
CA LEU A 73 13.67 7.73 3.85
C LEU A 73 13.99 9.18 4.24
N CYS A 74 13.57 10.15 3.43
CA CYS A 74 13.82 11.57 3.65
C CYS A 74 13.18 12.06 4.97
N SER A 75 14.01 12.52 5.92
CA SER A 75 13.61 12.88 7.29
C SER A 75 12.73 14.14 7.41
N GLU A 76 12.52 14.89 6.32
CA GLU A 76 11.80 16.17 6.33
C GLU A 76 10.30 16.04 6.08
N ILE A 77 9.81 14.86 5.67
CA ILE A 77 8.40 14.63 5.34
C ILE A 77 7.70 13.94 6.51
N PRO A 78 6.55 14.44 7.00
CA PRO A 78 5.79 13.79 8.05
C PRO A 78 5.40 12.36 7.65
N TYR A 79 5.63 11.40 8.55
CA TYR A 79 5.39 9.99 8.29
C TYR A 79 4.49 9.35 9.34
N LEU A 80 3.55 8.52 8.89
CA LEU A 80 2.69 7.72 9.76
C LEU A 80 3.24 6.28 9.87
N VAL A 81 3.71 5.92 11.07
CA VAL A 81 4.06 4.54 11.46
C VAL A 81 3.10 4.05 12.55
N THR A 82 2.92 2.73 12.64
CA THR A 82 2.27 2.12 13.81
C THR A 82 3.29 1.89 14.94
N LYS A 83 2.91 2.23 16.17
CA LYS A 83 3.71 2.03 17.40
C LYS A 83 3.54 0.64 18.04
N SER A 84 2.86 -0.27 17.37
CA SER A 84 2.49 -1.56 17.95
C SER A 84 2.34 -2.61 16.85
N GLY A 85 2.45 -3.90 17.19
CA GLY A 85 2.30 -5.01 16.23
C GLY A 85 0.94 -5.08 15.52
N TYR A 86 0.04 -4.13 15.76
CA TYR A 86 -1.18 -3.91 14.99
C TYR A 86 -0.86 -3.02 13.79
N THR A 87 -0.56 -3.67 12.66
CA THR A 87 -0.20 -3.01 11.39
C THR A 87 -1.36 -2.89 10.42
N SER A 88 -2.50 -3.53 10.68
CA SER A 88 -3.67 -3.45 9.80
C SER A 88 -4.27 -2.03 9.78
N ALA A 89 -4.47 -1.49 8.59
CA ALA A 89 -5.14 -0.21 8.39
C ALA A 89 -6.02 -0.23 7.13
N THR A 90 -7.00 0.68 7.08
CA THR A 90 -7.81 0.94 5.89
C THR A 90 -7.62 2.39 5.47
N ILE A 91 -7.33 2.60 4.18
CA ILE A 91 -6.98 3.91 3.61
C ILE A 91 -7.98 4.25 2.50
N ASN A 92 -8.49 5.48 2.50
CA ASN A 92 -9.29 6.00 1.40
C ASN A 92 -8.38 6.42 0.24
N VAL A 93 -8.53 5.79 -0.92
CA VAL A 93 -7.65 6.01 -2.09
C VAL A 93 -7.79 7.44 -2.65
N SER A 94 -8.93 8.11 -2.46
CA SER A 94 -9.13 9.50 -2.90
C SER A 94 -8.20 10.50 -2.22
N GLN A 95 -7.57 10.12 -1.11
CA GLN A 95 -6.64 10.97 -0.37
C GLN A 95 -5.18 10.75 -0.76
N ILE A 96 -4.90 9.90 -1.76
CA ILE A 96 -3.54 9.57 -2.20
C ILE A 96 -3.22 10.30 -3.50
N ILE A 97 -2.11 11.05 -3.50
CA ILE A 97 -1.58 11.76 -4.67
C ILE A 97 -0.61 10.85 -5.44
N ALA A 98 0.20 10.09 -4.73
CA ALA A 98 1.21 9.23 -5.32
C ALA A 98 1.48 8.02 -4.42
N ALA A 99 2.00 6.94 -4.99
CA ALA A 99 2.88 6.07 -4.23
C ALA A 99 4.13 5.71 -5.01
N PHE A 100 5.13 5.31 -4.23
CA PHE A 100 6.48 5.10 -4.68
C PHE A 100 7.13 3.99 -3.85
N ASP A 101 8.14 3.38 -4.44
CA ASP A 101 8.92 2.34 -3.80
C ASP A 101 9.78 2.91 -2.67
N LEU A 102 9.79 2.24 -1.52
CA LEU A 102 10.69 2.53 -0.41
C LEU A 102 11.84 1.51 -0.32
N GLY A 103 11.80 0.45 -1.11
CA GLY A 103 12.78 -0.63 -1.12
C GLY A 103 12.18 -2.00 -0.82
N HIS A 104 13.03 -3.02 -0.84
CA HIS A 104 12.64 -4.42 -0.64
C HIS A 104 13.01 -4.91 0.76
N HIS A 105 12.28 -5.92 1.25
CA HIS A 105 12.68 -6.66 2.44
C HIS A 105 13.95 -7.46 2.14
N GLN A 106 15.13 -6.94 2.52
CA GLN A 106 16.34 -7.78 2.54
C GLN A 106 16.29 -8.68 3.77
N GLU A 107 16.01 -9.97 3.56
CA GLU A 107 16.40 -10.98 4.56
C GLU A 107 17.92 -10.95 4.70
N ASN A 108 18.40 -10.65 5.91
CA ASN A 108 19.78 -10.92 6.31
C ASN A 108 19.94 -12.40 6.65
#